data_AF-A0A377ZWC9-F1
#
_entry.id   AF-A0A377ZWC9-F1
#
_cell.length_a   1.000
_cell.length_b   1.000
_cell.length_c   1.000
_cell.angle_alpha   90.00
_cell.angle_beta   90.00
_cell.angle_gamma   90.00
#
_symmetry.space_group_name_H-M   'P 1'
#
loop_
_entity.id
_entity.type
_entity.pdbx_description
1 polymer ?
#
loop_
_entity_poly.entity_id
_entity_poly.type
_entity_poly.pdbx_seq_one_letter_code
_entity_poly.pdbx_strand_id
1 'polypeptide(L)' 'MARVSLSWALILGLLSGIGPLCTDFYLPALPEITQQLQATSTQTQLSLTAALIGLGLGQLFFGR' A
#
# COMPACT_ATOMS: atom_id res chain seq x y z
N MET A 1 -1.24 -26.86 19.72
CA MET A 1 -1.39 -26.11 18.44
C MET A 1 -2.83 -25.62 18.35
N ALA A 2 -3.06 -24.32 18.51
CA ALA A 2 -4.40 -23.74 18.37
C ALA A 2 -4.87 -23.93 16.91
N ARG A 3 -6.07 -24.47 16.72
CA ARG A 3 -6.65 -24.65 15.39
C ARG A 3 -7.16 -23.28 14.95
N VAL A 4 -6.41 -22.58 14.11
CA VAL A 4 -6.88 -21.31 13.53
C VAL A 4 -8.12 -21.63 12.70
N SER A 5 -9.25 -21.00 13.02
CA SER A 5 -10.46 -21.13 12.22
C SER A 5 -10.20 -20.58 10.82
N LEU A 6 -10.65 -21.29 9.78
CA LEU A 6 -10.50 -20.87 8.38
C LEU A 6 -11.03 -19.44 8.15
N SER A 7 -12.11 -19.07 8.84
CA SER A 7 -12.67 -17.71 8.82
C SER A 7 -11.67 -16.65 9.28
N TRP A 8 -10.97 -16.90 10.38
CA TRP A 8 -9.96 -15.99 10.92
C TRP A 8 -8.73 -15.89 10.01
N ALA A 9 -8.30 -17.01 9.43
CA ALA A 9 -7.20 -17.02 8.47
C ALA A 9 -7.54 -16.18 7.23
N LEU A 10 -8.76 -16.27 6.70
CA LEU A 10 -9.22 -15.47 5.56
C LEU A 10 -9.28 -13.97 5.90
N ILE A 11 -9.85 -13.61 7.06
CA ILE A 11 -9.97 -12.21 7.48
C ILE A 11 -8.59 -11.58 7.68
N LEU A 12 -7.70 -12.26 8.40
CA LEU A 12 -6.34 -11.76 8.67
C LEU A 12 -5.50 -11.74 7.39
N GLY A 13 -5.64 -12.73 6.51
CA GLY A 13 -4.98 -12.75 5.21
C GLY A 13 -5.43 -11.60 4.29
N LEU A 14 -6.74 -11.34 4.22
CA LEU A 14 -7.28 -10.20 3.49
C LEU A 14 -6.78 -8.89 4.07
N LEU A 15 -6.86 -8.71 5.40
CA LEU A 15 -6.42 -7.49 6.09
C LEU A 15 -4.92 -7.23 5.87
N SER A 16 -4.09 -8.28 5.91
CA SER A 16 -2.65 -8.18 5.63
C SER A 16 -2.36 -7.91 4.15
N GLY A 17 -3.23 -8.37 3.24
CA GLY A 17 -3.08 -8.19 1.80
C GLY A 17 -3.50 -6.82 1.27
N ILE A 18 -4.22 -6.01 2.07
CA ILE A 18 -4.68 -4.66 1.67
C ILE A 18 -3.51 -3.77 1.26
N GLY A 19 -2.39 -3.79 2.00
CA GLY A 19 -1.23 -2.94 1.70
C GLY A 19 -0.64 -3.18 0.29
N PRO A 20 -0.25 -4.42 -0.03
CA PRO A 20 0.20 -4.79 -1.38
C PRO A 20 -0.86 -4.51 -2.45
N LEU A 21 -2.13 -4.87 -2.22
CA LEU A 21 -3.23 -4.64 -3.18
C LEU A 21 -3.43 -3.16 -3.50
N CYS A 22 -3.41 -2.29 -2.49
CA CYS A 22 -3.53 -0.85 -2.68
C CYS A 22 -2.38 -0.31 -3.54
N THR A 23 -1.15 -0.76 -3.30
CA THR A 23 0.02 -0.32 -4.06
C THR A 23 -0.06 -0.77 -5.52
N ASP A 24 -0.52 -2.01 -5.75
CA ASP A 24 -0.66 -2.61 -7.07
C ASP A 24 -1.73 -1.91 -7.91
N PHE A 25 -2.82 -1.45 -7.29
CA PHE A 25 -3.83 -0.62 -7.98
C PHE A 25 -3.40 0.84 -8.13
N TYR A 26 -2.59 1.36 -7.21
CA TYR A 26 -2.14 2.76 -7.24
C TYR A 26 -1.14 3.03 -8.36
N LEU A 27 -0.19 2.12 -8.60
CA LEU A 27 0.84 2.26 -9.63
C LEU A 27 0.29 2.53 -11.05
N PRO A 28 -0.66 1.74 -11.59
CA PRO A 28 -1.24 1.99 -12.91
C PRO A 28 -2.16 3.21 -12.96
N ALA A 29 -2.73 3.64 -11.83
CA ALA A 29 -3.59 4.82 -11.75
C ALA A 29 -2.79 6.15 -11.65
N LEU A 30 -1.51 6.09 -11.28
CA LEU A 30 -0.65 7.27 -11.13
C LEU A 30 -0.59 8.21 -12.35
N PRO A 31 -0.48 7.74 -13.61
CA PRO A 31 -0.46 8.61 -14.78
C PRO A 31 -1.74 9.43 -14.90
N GLU A 32 -2.89 8.80 -14.66
CA GLU A 32 -4.21 9.45 -14.73
C GLU A 32 -4.37 10.48 -13.60
N ILE A 33 -3.98 10.13 -12.37
CA ILE A 33 -3.97 11.04 -11.21
C ILE A 33 -3.06 12.24 -11.46
N THR A 34 -1.88 12.01 -12.05
CA THR A 34 -0.92 13.07 -12.38
C THR A 34 -1.50 14.06 -13.39
N GLN A 35 -2.19 13.55 -14.42
CA GLN A 35 -2.84 14.37 -15.43
C GLN A 35 -4.02 15.17 -14.84
N GLN A 36 -4.85 14.53 -14.03
CA GLN A 36 -6.00 15.18 -13.36
C GLN A 36 -5.57 16.29 -12.39
N LEU A 37 -4.46 16.09 -11.67
CA LEU A 37 -3.92 17.06 -10.72
C LEU A 37 -3.01 18.12 -11.38
N GLN A 38 -2.80 18.08 -12.70
CA GLN A 38 -1.83 18.94 -13.41
C GLN A 38 -0.44 18.90 -12.75
N ALA A 39 -0.08 17.75 -12.15
CA ALA A 39 1.15 17.59 -11.40
C ALA A 39 2.33 17.34 -12.34
N THR A 40 3.51 17.81 -11.96
CA THR A 40 4.75 17.53 -12.71
C THR A 40 5.27 16.13 -12.37
N SER A 41 6.05 15.51 -13.27
CA SER A 41 6.65 14.18 -13.03
C SER A 41 7.45 14.10 -11.73
N THR A 42 8.09 15.21 -11.34
CA THR A 42 8.83 15.34 -10.08
C THR A 42 7.91 15.27 -8.86
N GLN A 43 6.74 15.92 -8.90
CA GLN A 43 5.76 15.86 -7.82
C GLN A 43 5.19 14.45 -7.66
N THR A 44 4.90 13.76 -8.76
CA THR A 44 4.44 12.37 -8.76
C THR A 44 5.50 11.42 -8.17
N GLN A 45 6.76 11.57 -8.56
CA GLN A 45 7.87 10.79 -7.98
C GLN A 45 8.03 11.04 -6.48
N LEU A 46 8.01 12.30 -6.05
CA LEU A 46 8.12 12.65 -4.62
C LEU A 46 6.96 12.07 -3.81
N SER A 47 5.74 12.08 -4.35
CA SER A 47 4.59 11.44 -3.70
C SER A 47 4.79 9.93 -3.53
N LEU A 48 5.31 9.25 -4.55
CA LEU A 48 5.61 7.81 -4.53
C LEU A 48 6.71 7.51 -3.49
N THR A 49 7.76 8.32 -3.46
CA THR A 49 8.82 8.21 -2.45
C THR A 49 8.28 8.42 -1.04
N ALA A 50 7.44 9.44 -0.81
CA ALA A 50 6.81 9.69 0.48
C ALA A 50 5.93 8.52 0.92
N ALA A 51 5.16 7.92 0.00
CA ALA A 51 4.35 6.73 0.26
C ALA A 51 5.22 5.51 0.66
N LEU A 52 6.32 5.27 -0.05
CA LEU A 52 7.26 4.18 0.26
C LEU A 52 7.97 4.40 1.61
N ILE A 53 8.36 5.63 1.94
CA ILE A 53 8.92 5.97 3.25
C ILE A 53 7.87 5.72 4.34
N GLY A 54 6.63 6.16 4.15
CA GLY A 54 5.53 5.91 5.07
C GLY A 54 5.29 4.41 5.30
N LEU A 55 5.31 3.60 4.24
CA LEU A 55 5.22 2.14 4.32
C LEU A 55 6.41 1.54 5.09
N GLY A 56 7.64 1.95 4.79
CA GLY A 56 8.84 1.48 5.47
C GLY A 56 8.84 1.82 6.96
N LEU A 57 8.40 3.03 7.32
CA LEU A 57 8.20 3.44 8.71
C LEU A 57 7.09 2.61 9.38
N GLY A 58 5.97 2.40 8.68
CA GLY A 58 4.88 1.54 9.16
C GLY A 58 5.36 0.12 9.48
N GLN A 59 6.19 -0.48 8.60
CA GLN A 59 6.81 -1.77 8.86
C GLN A 59 7.79 -1.75 10.04
N LEU A 60 8.53 -0.66 10.24
CA LEU A 60 9.47 -0.52 11.36
C LEU A 60 8.76 -0.51 12.72
N PHE A 61 7.62 0.17 12.83
CA PHE A 61 6.87 0.33 14.08
C PHE A 61 5.84 -0.79 14.33
N PHE A 62 5.20 -1.30 13.28
CA PHE A 62 4.10 -2.28 13.39
C PHE A 62 4.44 -3.67 12.84
N GLY A 63 5.48 -3.80 12.00
CA GLY A 63 5.90 -5.04 11.34
C GLY A 63 7.02 -5.80 12.07
N ARG A 64 7.35 -5.40 13.30
CA ARG A 64 8.17 -6.15 14.27
C ARG A 64 7.31 -7.10 15.08
#